data_AF-A0A1N7BEE0-F1
#
_entry.id   AF-A0A1N7BEE0-F1
#
_cell.length_a   1.000
_cell.length_b   1.000
_cell.length_c   1.000
_cell.angle_alpha   90.00
_cell.angle_beta   90.00
_cell.angle_gamma   90.00
#
_symmetry.space_group_name_H-M   'P 1'
#
loop_
_entity.id
_entity.type
_entity.pdbx_description
1 polymer ?
#
loop_
_entity_poly.entity_id
_entity_poly.type
_entity_poly.pdbx_seq_one_letter_code
_entity_poly.pdbx_strand_id
1 'polypeptide(L)'
;MDTGINGRGAAPSFGYLLYRYIWPFQYFRDVTCGGRMERQQNYRHNRAMRRYLPGFIAKWSFLTVLAMSVGSALEQFGLAIPAAGCFIFATWTLLVALLLAVDWLWLERFPELY
;
A
#
# COMPACT_ATOMS: atom_id res chain seq x y z
N MET A 1 17.22 31.73 -4.55
CA MET A 1 15.91 31.54 -5.20
C MET A 1 14.94 31.12 -4.11
N ASP A 2 14.20 32.10 -3.61
CA ASP A 2 13.21 31.93 -2.55
C ASP A 2 12.00 31.15 -3.09
N THR A 3 11.87 29.90 -2.66
CA THR A 3 10.61 29.15 -2.82
C THR A 3 9.63 29.65 -1.77
N GLY A 4 8.97 30.75 -2.13
CA GLY A 4 7.91 31.39 -1.36
C GLY A 4 6.91 30.38 -0.82
N ILE A 5 6.79 30.39 0.50
CA ILE A 5 5.73 29.75 1.27
C ILE A 5 4.40 30.38 0.86
N ASN A 6 3.74 29.80 -0.14
CA ASN A 6 2.35 30.08 -0.46
C ASN A 6 1.45 29.13 0.35
N GLY A 7 1.26 29.49 1.62
CA GLY A 7 0.23 28.91 2.47
C GLY A 7 -1.17 29.39 2.11
N ARG A 8 -1.77 28.83 1.05
CA ARG A 8 -3.23 28.83 0.86
C ARG A 8 -3.69 27.40 0.67
N GLY A 9 -4.66 26.99 1.50
CA GLY A 9 -5.21 25.63 1.59
C GLY A 9 -5.88 25.17 0.29
N ALA A 10 -5.08 24.81 -0.71
CA ALA A 10 -5.53 23.92 -1.77
C ALA A 10 -5.90 22.60 -1.07
N ALA A 11 -7.20 22.33 -0.98
CA ALA A 11 -7.67 21.05 -0.47
C ALA A 11 -6.90 19.95 -1.21
N PRO A 12 -6.33 18.96 -0.49
CA PRO A 12 -5.59 17.89 -1.12
C PRO A 12 -6.43 17.29 -2.24
N SER A 13 -5.83 17.11 -3.42
CA SER A 13 -6.56 16.57 -4.57
C SER A 13 -7.16 15.22 -4.22
N PHE A 14 -8.34 14.91 -4.77
CA PHE A 14 -9.00 13.62 -4.51
C PHE A 14 -8.06 12.44 -4.81
N GLY A 15 -7.26 12.53 -5.87
CA GLY A 15 -6.25 11.53 -6.21
C GLY A 15 -5.16 11.40 -5.14
N TYR A 16 -4.71 12.50 -4.54
CA TYR A 16 -3.74 12.46 -3.44
C TYR A 16 -4.34 11.84 -2.17
N LEU A 17 -5.60 12.14 -1.86
CA LEU A 17 -6.33 11.51 -0.76
C LEU A 17 -6.51 10.01 -0.99
N LEU A 18 -6.90 9.61 -2.19
CA LEU A 18 -7.05 8.21 -2.57
C LEU A 18 -5.71 7.47 -2.49
N TYR A 19 -4.64 8.07 -3.01
CA TYR A 19 -3.28 7.54 -2.89
C TYR A 19 -2.91 7.33 -1.42
N ARG A 20 -3.12 8.32 -0.56
CA ARG A 20 -2.81 8.22 0.88
C ARG A 20 -3.69 7.21 1.62
N TYR A 21 -4.92 7.01 1.17
CA TYR A 21 -5.85 6.03 1.74
C TYR A 21 -5.47 4.58 1.38
N ILE A 22 -4.85 4.40 0.21
CA ILE A 22 -4.52 3.11 -0.39
C ILE A 22 -3.07 2.69 -0.10
N TRP A 23 -2.13 3.64 -0.04
CA TRP A 23 -0.69 3.36 0.10
C TRP A 23 -0.16 3.58 1.53
N PRO A 24 0.35 2.53 2.21
CA PRO A 24 0.99 2.66 3.52
C PRO A 24 2.41 3.21 3.50
N PHE A 25 3.15 3.13 2.38
CA PHE A 25 4.60 3.42 2.37
C PHE A 25 4.97 4.87 2.69
N GLN A 26 4.03 5.81 2.65
CA GLN A 26 4.30 7.18 3.11
C GLN A 26 4.62 7.28 4.61
N TYR A 27 4.22 6.29 5.41
CA TYR A 27 4.49 6.25 6.85
C TYR A 27 5.83 5.61 7.19
N PHE A 28 6.50 5.00 6.21
CA PHE A 28 7.76 4.30 6.40
C PHE A 28 8.95 5.19 6.07
N ARG A 29 9.99 5.09 6.89
CA ARG A 29 11.27 5.78 6.69
C ARG A 29 12.26 4.85 6.02
N ASP A 30 13.12 5.42 5.19
CA ASP A 30 14.23 4.68 4.59
C ASP A 30 15.24 4.27 5.67
N VAL A 31 15.57 2.98 5.68
CA VAL A 31 16.54 2.34 6.61
C VAL A 31 17.88 2.04 5.94
N THR A 32 18.02 2.32 4.64
CA THR A 32 19.25 2.08 3.86
C THR A 32 20.24 3.24 3.95
N CYS A 33 19.74 4.46 4.18
CA CYS A 33 20.52 5.68 4.30
C CYS A 33 20.89 6.00 5.77
N GLY A 34 22.03 6.67 6.00
CA GLY A 34 22.46 7.17 7.31
C GLY A 34 23.38 6.25 8.11
N GLY A 35 23.79 6.70 9.30
CA GLY A 35 24.67 5.98 10.22
C GLY A 35 23.98 4.80 10.91
N ARG A 36 24.75 3.88 11.52
CA ARG A 36 24.19 2.66 12.16
C ARG A 36 23.07 2.94 13.16
N MET A 37 23.23 3.95 14.03
CA MET A 37 22.22 4.33 15.01
C MET A 37 20.96 4.91 14.37
N GLU A 38 21.10 5.72 13.31
CA GLU A 38 19.97 6.31 12.58
C GLU A 38 19.14 5.22 11.89
N ARG A 39 19.80 4.21 11.30
CA ARG A 39 19.12 3.06 10.67
C ARG A 39 18.31 2.25 11.68
N GLN A 40 18.86 2.01 12.87
CA GLN A 40 18.16 1.30 13.94
C GLN A 40 16.96 2.11 14.46
N GLN A 41 17.08 3.43 14.60
CA GLN A 41 15.98 4.29 15.00
C GLN A 41 14.86 4.32 13.93
N ASN A 42 15.22 4.46 12.65
CA ASN A 42 14.26 4.40 11.54
C ASN A 42 13.55 3.05 11.46
N TYR A 43 14.26 1.94 11.73
CA TYR A 43 13.64 0.61 11.76
C TYR A 43 12.66 0.44 12.92
N ARG A 44 13.01 0.91 14.13
CA ARG A 44 12.10 0.92 15.28
C ARG A 44 10.83 1.74 14.99
N HIS A 45 10.99 2.88 14.31
CA HIS A 45 9.85 3.68 13.87
C HIS A 45 8.94 2.93 12.88
N ASN A 46 9.52 2.32 11.84
CA ASN A 46 8.79 1.51 10.86
C ASN A 46 8.02 0.36 11.52
N ARG A 47 8.65 -0.29 12.51
CA ARG A 47 8.01 -1.35 13.30
C ARG A 47 6.84 -0.84 14.13
N ALA A 48 6.94 0.35 14.73
CA ALA A 48 5.81 0.95 15.45
C ALA A 48 4.62 1.24 14.50
N MET A 49 4.90 1.60 13.25
CA MET A 49 3.88 1.84 12.21
C MET A 49 3.27 0.54 11.64
N ARG A 50 3.84 -0.64 11.94
CA ARG A 50 3.33 -1.95 11.54
C ARG A 50 1.84 -2.15 11.83
N ARG A 51 1.33 -1.57 12.93
CA ARG A 51 -0.09 -1.68 13.35
C ARG A 51 -1.08 -1.25 12.26
N TYR A 52 -0.67 -0.40 11.32
CA TYR A 52 -1.55 0.10 10.28
C TYR A 52 -1.63 -0.82 9.06
N LEU A 53 -0.63 -1.69 8.84
CA LEU A 53 -0.51 -2.54 7.65
C LEU A 53 -1.67 -3.53 7.49
N PRO A 54 -2.15 -4.23 8.55
CA PRO A 54 -3.30 -5.12 8.43
C PRO A 54 -4.53 -4.42 7.86
N GLY A 55 -4.74 -3.15 8.21
CA GLY A 55 -5.83 -2.34 7.65
C GLY A 55 -5.68 -2.10 6.15
N PHE A 56 -4.45 -1.88 5.65
CA PHE A 56 -4.21 -1.74 4.22
C PHE A 56 -4.29 -3.09 3.50
N ILE A 57 -3.75 -4.17 4.08
CA ILE A 57 -3.87 -5.53 3.53
C ILE A 57 -5.35 -5.86 3.33
N ALA A 58 -6.19 -5.65 4.34
CA ALA A 58 -7.63 -5.91 4.25
C ALA A 58 -8.32 -5.11 3.13
N LYS A 59 -7.97 -3.82 2.95
CA LYS A 59 -8.51 -2.99 1.85
C LYS A 59 -8.14 -3.55 0.48
N TRP A 60 -6.87 -3.92 0.29
CA TRP A 60 -6.39 -4.48 -0.97
C TRP A 60 -6.96 -5.88 -1.23
N SER A 61 -7.04 -6.74 -0.22
CA SER A 61 -7.70 -8.05 -0.32
C SER A 61 -9.18 -7.92 -0.67
N PHE A 62 -9.90 -6.96 -0.07
CA PHE A 62 -11.28 -6.68 -0.43
C PHE A 62 -11.41 -6.27 -1.90
N LEU A 63 -10.52 -5.39 -2.38
CA LEU A 63 -10.49 -4.96 -3.78
C LEU A 63 -10.21 -6.14 -4.73
N THR A 64 -9.33 -7.06 -4.36
CA THR A 64 -9.07 -8.30 -5.11
C THR A 64 -10.32 -9.17 -5.20
N VAL A 65 -10.99 -9.43 -4.09
CA VAL A 65 -12.21 -10.27 -4.05
C VAL A 65 -13.32 -9.62 -4.87
N LEU A 66 -13.47 -8.30 -4.76
CA LEU A 66 -14.45 -7.54 -5.54
C LEU A 66 -14.16 -7.64 -7.05
N ALA A 67 -12.91 -7.44 -7.46
CA ALA A 67 -12.50 -7.54 -8.86
C ALA A 67 -12.68 -8.95 -9.43
N MET A 68 -12.37 -10.00 -8.66
CA MET A 68 -12.64 -11.38 -9.06
C MET A 68 -14.14 -11.64 -9.20
N SER A 69 -14.95 -11.17 -8.24
CA SER A 69 -16.40 -11.37 -8.27
C SER A 69 -17.04 -10.70 -9.49
N VAL A 70 -16.61 -9.48 -9.81
CA VAL A 70 -17.03 -8.75 -11.02
C VAL A 70 -16.57 -9.47 -12.29
N GLY A 71 -15.31 -9.94 -12.32
CA GLY A 71 -14.78 -10.71 -13.44
C GLY A 71 -15.60 -11.98 -13.72
N SER A 72 -15.89 -12.75 -12.68
CA SER A 72 -16.74 -13.95 -12.78
C SER A 72 -18.17 -13.63 -13.21
N ALA A 73 -18.76 -12.52 -12.74
CA ALA A 73 -20.08 -12.09 -13.20
C ALA A 73 -20.07 -11.72 -14.69
N LEU A 74 -19.05 -10.97 -15.16
CA LEU A 74 -18.91 -10.59 -16.57
C LEU A 74 -18.73 -11.80 -17.48
N GLU A 75 -18.01 -12.81 -17.02
CA GLU A 75 -17.86 -14.08 -17.74
C GLU A 75 -19.21 -14.80 -17.93
N GLN A 76 -20.08 -14.80 -16.91
CA GLN A 76 -21.43 -15.35 -17.01
C GLN A 76 -22.30 -14.61 -18.05
N PHE A 77 -22.06 -13.32 -18.26
CA PHE A 77 -22.74 -12.53 -19.29
C PHE A 77 -22.11 -12.66 -20.69
N GLY A 78 -21.10 -13.52 -20.87
CA GLY A 78 -20.40 -13.71 -22.15
C GLY A 78 -19.42 -12.58 -22.49
N LEU A 79 -19.10 -11.70 -21.54
CA LEU A 79 -18.21 -10.56 -21.73
C LEU A 79 -16.77 -10.94 -21.37
N ALA A 80 -16.17 -11.84 -22.15
CA ALA A 80 -14.85 -12.41 -21.85
C ALA A 80 -13.71 -11.37 -21.83
N ILE A 81 -13.73 -10.38 -22.72
CA ILE A 81 -12.69 -9.34 -22.80
C ILE A 81 -12.64 -8.47 -21.52
N PRO A 82 -13.75 -7.86 -21.07
CA PRO A 82 -13.73 -7.09 -19.83
C PRO A 82 -13.54 -7.97 -18.59
N ALA A 83 -14.01 -9.23 -18.60
CA ALA A 83 -13.72 -10.19 -17.53
C ALA A 83 -12.21 -10.42 -17.37
N ALA A 84 -11.47 -10.60 -18.48
CA ALA A 84 -10.02 -10.72 -18.47
C ALA A 84 -9.34 -9.48 -17.86
N GLY A 85 -9.83 -8.28 -18.19
CA GLY A 85 -9.36 -7.03 -17.57
C GLY A 85 -9.55 -7.01 -16.05
N CYS A 86 -10.70 -7.47 -15.57
CA CYS A 86 -10.98 -7.62 -14.14
C CYS A 86 -10.04 -8.63 -13.46
N PHE A 87 -9.76 -9.77 -14.08
CA PHE A 87 -8.83 -10.76 -13.52
C PHE A 87 -7.38 -10.28 -13.48
N ILE A 88 -6.93 -9.54 -14.51
CA ILE A 88 -5.61 -8.90 -14.51
C ILE A 88 -5.52 -7.90 -13.35
N PHE A 89 -6.54 -7.05 -13.19
CA PHE A 89 -6.59 -6.10 -12.08
C PHE A 89 -6.65 -6.79 -10.72
N ALA A 90 -7.43 -7.87 -10.59
CA ALA A 90 -7.48 -8.69 -9.38
C ALA A 90 -6.10 -9.28 -9.04
N THR A 91 -5.35 -9.75 -10.04
CA THR A 91 -3.99 -10.27 -9.86
C THR A 91 -3.05 -9.19 -9.34
N TRP A 92 -3.09 -7.99 -9.93
CA TRP A 92 -2.28 -6.85 -9.48
C TRP A 92 -2.60 -6.44 -8.04
N THR A 93 -3.87 -6.33 -7.69
CA THR A 93 -4.30 -5.99 -6.32
C THR A 93 -3.90 -7.06 -5.31
N LEU A 94 -3.95 -8.34 -5.70
CA LEU A 94 -3.49 -9.46 -4.88
C LEU A 94 -1.99 -9.38 -4.61
N LEU A 95 -1.18 -9.09 -5.65
CA LEU A 95 0.27 -8.91 -5.50
C LEU A 95 0.59 -7.81 -4.48
N VAL A 96 -0.12 -6.67 -4.54
CA VAL A 96 0.07 -5.59 -3.56
C VAL A 96 -0.30 -6.05 -2.15
N ALA A 97 -1.44 -6.74 -1.99
CA ALA A 97 -1.83 -7.29 -0.68
C ALA A 97 -0.79 -8.27 -0.12
N LEU A 98 -0.23 -9.13 -0.97
CA LEU A 98 0.81 -10.10 -0.59
C LEU A 98 2.11 -9.42 -0.18
N LEU A 99 2.58 -8.41 -0.94
CA LEU A 99 3.76 -7.64 -0.58
C LEU A 99 3.61 -6.99 0.80
N LEU A 100 2.46 -6.35 1.05
CA LEU A 100 2.17 -5.75 2.35
C LEU A 100 2.09 -6.79 3.48
N ALA A 101 1.56 -7.98 3.20
CA ALA A 101 1.52 -9.08 4.16
C ALA A 101 2.93 -9.61 4.47
N VAL A 102 3.78 -9.74 3.46
CA VAL A 102 5.19 -10.12 3.64
C VAL A 102 5.92 -9.07 4.47
N ASP A 103 5.77 -7.77 4.18
CA ASP A 103 6.37 -6.70 4.97
C ASP A 103 5.89 -6.71 6.42
N TRP A 104 4.58 -6.96 6.62
CA TRP A 104 4.01 -7.04 7.95
C TRP A 104 4.54 -8.24 8.75
N LEU A 105 4.67 -9.41 8.11
CA LEU A 105 5.26 -10.61 8.72
C LEU A 105 6.77 -10.42 8.96
N TRP A 106 7.47 -9.74 8.06
CA TRP A 106 8.88 -9.43 8.23
C TRP A 106 9.13 -8.58 9.47
N LEU A 107 8.36 -7.50 9.64
CA LEU A 107 8.44 -6.60 10.80
C LEU A 107 7.99 -7.28 12.11
N GLU A 108 7.20 -8.35 12.03
CA GLU A 108 6.91 -9.22 13.17
C GLU A 108 8.11 -10.06 13.55
N ARG A 109 8.69 -10.74 12.55
CA ARG A 109 9.66 -11.81 12.73
C ARG A 109 11.04 -11.27 13.08
N PHE A 110 11.43 -10.12 12.54
CA PHE A 110 12.75 -9.52 12.74
C PHE A 110 12.63 -8.23 13.56
N PRO A 111 12.74 -8.30 14.90
CA PRO A 111 12.56 -7.14 15.77
C PRO A 111 13.72 -6.13 15.69
N GLU A 112 14.90 -6.56 15.24
CA GLU A 112 16.10 -5.74 15.11
C GLU A 112 16.64 -5.78 13.68
N LEU A 113 17.27 -4.68 13.26
CA LEU A 113 18.05 -4.65 12.04
C LEU A 113 19.40 -5.30 12.39
N TYR A 114 19.68 -6.48 11.80
CA TYR A 114 20.82 -7.38 12.03
C TYR A 114 20.64 -8.43 13.13
#